data_AF-A0A958D8F7-F1
#
_entry.id   AF-A0A958D8F7-F1
#
_cell.length_a   1.000
_cell.length_b   1.000
_cell.length_c   1.000
_cell.angle_alpha   90.00
_cell.angle_beta   90.00
_cell.angle_gamma   90.00
#
_symmetry.space_group_name_H-M   'P 1'
#
loop_
_entity.id
_entity.type
_entity.pdbx_description
1 polymer ?
#
loop_
_entity_poly.entity_id
_entity_poly.type
_entity_poly.pdbx_seq_one_letter_code
_entity_poly.pdbx_strand_id
1 'polypeptide(L)'
;MNETRTSTENHCKSGIYEIRLKGHLDDTWAGWFDGMTITLEDNGDTLLTGPVIDQAALHGLLKKVRDLGMPLHSVNCLEADQSAR
;
A
#
# COMPACT_ATOMS: atom_id res chain seq x y z
N MET A 1 -5.67 16.33 36.78
CA MET A 1 -6.58 15.54 35.92
C MET A 1 -6.26 15.96 34.49
N ASN A 2 -5.15 15.48 33.93
CA ASN A 2 -4.57 16.03 32.69
C ASN A 2 -3.87 14.90 31.92
N GLU A 3 -4.65 13.95 31.41
CA GLU A 3 -4.16 12.94 30.50
C GLU A 3 -5.07 12.92 29.28
N THR A 4 -4.72 13.70 28.27
CA THR A 4 -5.18 13.42 26.91
C THR A 4 -3.99 13.66 26.00
N ARG A 5 -3.22 12.59 25.84
CA ARG A 5 -2.22 12.42 24.79
C ARG A 5 -3.02 12.39 23.48
N THR A 6 -3.21 13.53 22.83
CA THR A 6 -3.86 13.59 21.53
C THR A 6 -2.91 13.01 20.51
N SER A 7 -3.09 11.71 20.27
CA SER A 7 -2.95 11.00 19.01
C SER A 7 -2.11 11.74 17.97
N THR A 8 -0.89 11.26 17.75
CA THR A 8 -0.08 11.56 16.58
C THR A 8 -0.97 11.42 15.35
N GLU A 9 -1.34 12.54 14.73
CA GLU A 9 -1.94 12.55 13.40
C GLU A 9 -0.85 12.07 12.46
N ASN A 10 -0.83 10.76 12.24
CA ASN A 10 0.01 10.07 11.28
C ASN A 10 -0.46 10.47 9.89
N HIS A 11 -0.07 11.68 9.51
CA HIS A 11 -0.31 12.27 8.22
C HIS A 11 0.64 11.54 7.25
N CYS A 12 0.27 10.32 6.85
CA CYS A 12 0.99 9.52 5.86
C CYS A 12 0.85 10.24 4.51
N LYS A 13 1.56 11.35 4.34
CA LYS A 13 1.77 12.01 3.05
C LYS A 13 2.71 11.14 2.22
N SER A 14 3.76 10.60 2.84
CA SER A 14 4.74 9.70 2.23
C SER A 14 5.04 8.54 3.20
N GLY A 15 5.13 7.32 2.70
CA GLY A 15 5.36 6.13 3.55
C GLY A 15 5.46 4.84 2.77
N ILE A 16 5.73 3.72 3.45
CA ILE A 16 5.60 2.39 2.85
C ILE A 16 4.13 2.00 2.90
N TYR A 17 3.61 1.55 1.77
CA TYR A 17 2.24 1.05 1.69
C TYR A 17 2.22 -0.43 1.37
N GLU A 18 1.23 -1.09 1.94
CA GLU A 18 0.82 -2.43 1.61
C GLU A 18 -0.57 -2.37 0.97
N ILE A 19 -0.70 -2.89 -0.25
CA ILE A 19 -1.94 -2.92 -1.01
C ILE A 19 -2.22 -4.38 -1.37
N ARG A 20 -3.35 -4.91 -0.91
CA ARG A 20 -3.78 -6.29 -1.18
C ARG A 20 -4.87 -6.30 -2.25
N LEU A 21 -4.68 -7.12 -3.27
CA LEU A 21 -5.57 -7.25 -4.43
C LEU A 21 -6.05 -8.69 -4.57
N LYS A 22 -7.29 -8.87 -5.01
CA LYS A 22 -7.82 -10.19 -5.33
C LYS A 22 -7.27 -10.70 -6.64
N GLY A 23 -6.78 -11.93 -6.65
CA GLY A 23 -6.24 -12.56 -7.85
C GLY A 23 -4.74 -12.32 -8.01
N HIS A 24 -4.12 -13.12 -8.87
CA HIS A 24 -2.71 -12.98 -9.24
C HIS A 24 -2.56 -11.95 -10.35
N LEU A 25 -1.71 -10.97 -10.10
CA LEU A 25 -1.31 -9.99 -11.09
C LEU A 25 -0.40 -10.67 -12.11
N ASP A 26 -0.76 -10.55 -13.38
CA ASP A 26 0.03 -11.08 -14.49
C ASP A 26 1.35 -10.29 -14.63
N ASP A 27 2.46 -10.99 -14.86
CA ASP A 27 3.82 -10.42 -14.97
C ASP A 27 3.91 -9.27 -15.97
N THR A 28 3.05 -9.25 -16.99
CA THR A 28 2.96 -8.18 -17.99
C THR A 28 2.69 -6.80 -17.37
N TRP A 29 1.98 -6.77 -16.23
CA TRP A 29 1.59 -5.53 -15.55
C TRP A 29 2.48 -5.20 -14.37
N ALA A 30 3.44 -6.07 -14.02
CA ALA A 30 4.38 -5.82 -12.92
C ALA A 30 5.16 -4.51 -13.13
N GLY A 31 5.55 -4.22 -14.38
CA GLY A 31 6.22 -2.98 -14.75
C GLY A 31 5.38 -1.71 -14.59
N TRP A 32 4.06 -1.81 -14.41
CA TRP A 32 3.21 -0.66 -14.10
C TRP A 32 3.34 -0.21 -12.64
N PHE A 33 3.75 -1.10 -11.74
CA PHE A 33 3.90 -0.82 -10.32
C PHE A 33 5.37 -0.57 -9.97
N ASP A 34 6.02 0.30 -10.74
CA ASP A 34 7.44 0.65 -10.55
C ASP A 34 7.69 1.15 -9.11
N GLY A 35 8.75 0.62 -8.49
CA GLY A 35 9.08 0.87 -7.08
C GLY A 35 8.28 0.03 -6.07
N MET A 36 7.28 -0.74 -6.49
CA MET A 36 6.56 -1.69 -5.63
C MET A 36 7.13 -3.09 -5.78
N THR A 37 7.27 -3.79 -4.66
CA THR A 37 7.47 -5.23 -4.63
C THR A 37 6.12 -5.91 -4.83
N ILE A 38 6.06 -6.86 -5.76
CA ILE A 38 4.86 -7.62 -6.07
C ILE A 38 5.08 -9.04 -5.58
N THR A 39 4.21 -9.50 -4.68
CA THR A 39 4.24 -10.85 -4.14
C THR A 39 2.92 -11.53 -4.46
N LEU A 40 2.97 -12.67 -5.14
CA LEU A 40 1.81 -13.53 -5.35
C LEU A 40 1.67 -14.44 -4.11
N GLU A 41 0.60 -14.27 -3.35
CA GLU A 41 0.32 -15.07 -2.15
C GLU A 41 -0.30 -16.43 -2.54
N ASP A 42 -0.07 -17.46 -1.72
CA ASP A 42 -0.59 -18.83 -1.95
C ASP A 42 -2.12 -18.92 -1.96
N ASN A 43 -2.78 -17.94 -1.33
CA ASN A 43 -4.24 -17.82 -1.30
C ASN A 43 -4.84 -17.31 -2.63
N GLY A 44 -4.01 -17.00 -3.62
CA GLY A 44 -4.44 -16.48 -4.91
C GLY A 44 -4.51 -14.96 -4.98
N ASP A 45 -4.05 -14.22 -3.97
CA ASP A 45 -4.04 -12.76 -3.94
C ASP A 45 -2.70 -12.18 -4.37
N THR A 46 -2.69 -10.89 -4.70
CA THR A 46 -1.47 -10.12 -4.97
C THR A 46 -1.25 -9.11 -3.88
N LEU A 47 -0.06 -9.12 -3.30
CA LEU A 47 0.42 -8.16 -2.33
C LEU A 47 1.39 -7.21 -3.02
N LEU A 48 1.05 -5.92 -3.05
CA LEU A 48 1.96 -4.85 -3.48
C LEU A 48 2.51 -4.14 -2.25
N THR A 49 3.83 -4.08 -2.11
CA THR A 49 4.48 -3.40 -0.99
C THR A 49 5.58 -2.47 -1.49
N GLY A 50 5.57 -1.20 -1.09
CA GLY A 50 6.63 -0.28 -1.49
C GLY A 50 6.44 1.15 -1.03
N PRO A 51 7.46 2.00 -1.25
CA PRO A 51 7.40 3.41 -0.92
C PRO A 51 6.43 4.16 -1.83
N VAL A 52 5.62 5.01 -1.23
CA VAL A 52 4.75 5.96 -1.92
C VAL A 52 5.13 7.36 -1.48
N ILE A 53 5.49 8.20 -2.46
CA ILE A 53 6.07 9.53 -2.24
C ILE A 53 5.04 10.58 -1.83
N ASP A 54 3.79 10.43 -2.26
CA ASP A 54 2.68 11.34 -1.94
C ASP A 54 1.31 10.65 -2.15
N GLN A 55 0.23 11.30 -1.72
CA GLN A 55 -1.14 10.80 -1.91
C GLN A 55 -1.56 10.72 -3.38
N ALA A 56 -0.98 11.53 -4.28
CA ALA A 56 -1.29 11.46 -5.71
C ALA A 56 -0.67 10.19 -6.33
N ALA A 57 0.53 9.79 -5.90
CA ALA A 57 1.16 8.53 -6.26
C ALA A 57 0.33 7.34 -5.75
N LEU A 58 -0.16 7.38 -4.50
CA LEU A 58 -1.06 6.35 -3.96
C LEU A 58 -2.32 6.21 -4.83
N HIS A 59 -2.98 7.33 -5.11
CA HIS A 59 -4.19 7.34 -5.94
C HIS A 59 -3.91 6.88 -7.37
N GLY A 60 -2.72 7.15 -7.90
CA GLY A 60 -2.23 6.63 -9.18
C GLY A 60 -2.13 5.10 -9.18
N LEU A 61 -1.60 4.49 -8.11
CA LEU A 61 -1.56 3.04 -7.94
C LEU A 61 -2.97 2.44 -7.88
N LEU A 62 -3.87 3.04 -7.07
CA LEU A 62 -5.26 2.57 -6.96
C LEU A 62 -6.05 2.72 -8.26
N LYS A 63 -5.73 3.73 -9.08
CA LYS A 63 -6.29 3.85 -10.42
C LYS A 63 -5.84 2.70 -11.32
N LYS A 64 -4.55 2.34 -11.31
CA LYS A 64 -4.05 1.19 -12.08
C LYS A 64 -4.76 -0.11 -11.68
N VAL A 65 -4.95 -0.34 -10.38
CA VAL A 65 -5.72 -1.48 -9.86
C VAL A 65 -7.13 -1.51 -10.44
N ARG A 66 -7.82 -0.36 -10.48
CA ARG A 66 -9.15 -0.25 -11.07
C ARG A 66 -9.14 -0.53 -12.57
N ASP A 67 -8.15 -0.02 -13.30
CA ASP A 67 -8.02 -0.21 -14.75
C ASP A 67 -7.76 -1.69 -15.10
N LEU A 68 -7.14 -2.46 -14.19
CA LEU A 68 -6.99 -3.93 -14.29
C LEU A 68 -8.27 -4.70 -13.96
N GLY A 69 -9.30 -4.04 -13.41
CA GLY A 69 -10.52 -4.70 -12.95
C GLY A 69 -10.30 -5.60 -11.72
N MET A 70 -9.17 -5.46 -11.01
CA MET A 70 -8.86 -6.27 -9.84
C MET A 70 -9.54 -5.70 -8.58
N PRO A 71 -10.28 -6.52 -7.81
CA PRO A 71 -10.84 -6.11 -6.54
C PRO A 71 -9.76 -5.74 -5.52
N LEU A 72 -9.89 -4.57 -4.90
CA LEU A 72 -9.03 -4.11 -3.82
C LEU A 72 -9.51 -4.69 -2.49
N HIS A 73 -8.64 -5.42 -1.78
CA HIS A 73 -8.93 -5.99 -0.46
C HIS A 73 -8.59 -5.01 0.67
N SER A 74 -7.39 -4.45 0.66
CA SER A 74 -6.95 -3.50 1.69
C SER A 74 -5.84 -2.57 1.21
N VAL A 75 -5.73 -1.42 1.88
CA VAL A 75 -4.63 -0.47 1.76
C VAL A 75 -4.19 -0.10 3.16
N ASN A 76 -2.97 -0.45 3.53
CA ASN A 76 -2.38 -0.17 4.83
C ASN A 76 -1.15 0.71 4.64
N CYS A 77 -1.05 1.82 5.37
CA CYS A 77 0.23 2.53 5.52
C CYS A 77 1.02 1.76 6.57
N LEU A 78 2.11 1.12 6.16
CA LEU A 78 3.11 0.56 7.04
C LEU A 78 3.96 1.74 7.50
N GLU A 79 3.49 2.44 8.53
CA GLU A 79 4.34 3.41 9.22
C GLU A 79 5.61 2.68 9.61
N ALA A 80 6.77 3.29 9.33
CA ALA A 80 8.01 2.83 9.93
C ALA A 80 7.83 3.03 11.43
N ASP A 81 7.39 1.97 12.11
CA ASP A 81 7.28 1.90 13.54
C ASP A 81 8.64 2.36 14.10
N GLN A 82 8.67 3.58 14.63
CA GLN A 82 9.81 4.10 15.37
C GLN A 82 9.83 3.51 16.80
N SER A 83 9.42 2.25 16.97
CA SER A 83 9.37 1.55 18.25
C SER A 83 10.30 0.33 18.25
N ALA A 84 11.55 0.52 17.81
CA ALA A 84 12.66 -0.33 18.24
C ALA A 84 13.94 0.51 18.39
N ARG A 85 14.04 1.22 19.51
CA ARG A 85 15.32 1.70 20.05
C ARG A 85 15.49 1.18 21.47
#